data_AF-A0A3D3FEJ5-F1
#
_entry.id   AF-A0A3D3FEJ5-F1
#
_cell.length_a   1.000
_cell.length_b   1.000
_cell.length_c   1.000
_cell.angle_alpha   90.00
_cell.angle_beta   90.00
_cell.angle_gamma   90.00
#
_symmetry.space_group_name_H-M   'P 1'
#
loop_
_entity.id
_entity.type
_entity.pdbx_description
1 polymer ?
#
loop_
_entity_poly.entity_id
_entity_poly.type
_entity_poly.pdbx_seq_one_letter_code
_entity_poly.pdbx_strand_id
1 'polypeptide(L)'
;GEAEGVEASVSASFIASGGGHFALRRVYKPVFTRKRGEAEKHRTGNTTDYYIDDVPQKAGDYNKFIATHLGTEEDILTVTRPDYFAQAMKPDARRQKLLELFAGGVDDAAVIAHHAELAPLGEQLGTYTVDDCVKRWKAQRRKVNADKDAIPGRIDEAERAKPAVQDLLADAARMPHLAAQRMKIRSKIDAVKSGESAASLRQQVSKLQADMEQARAEYIRKSSGENKALESQMAVLRQELVNAQATTTKHNASAESKEILTASLNQELKDLRNKAREIHGRQFDESSCICRTCHRPYPPEQVDEMRRKFNEEKAKESEATTAHGKSLKATYEDMVKQAEADRAAAQQSQMEADHLQQKLTALQQMLVTPPAWETTKVCKEQQDKIDQAKASLQSLSTAADAQV
;
A
#
# COMPACT_ATOMS: atom_id res chain seq x y z
N GLY A 1 74.61 15.77 -91.90
CA GLY A 1 73.89 14.92 -92.85
C GLY A 1 74.61 13.59 -92.90
N GLU A 2 73.85 12.50 -92.93
CA GLU A 2 74.30 11.09 -93.07
C GLU A 2 74.84 10.42 -91.79
N ALA A 3 73.91 10.14 -90.86
CA ALA A 3 73.85 8.88 -90.08
C ALA A 3 72.59 8.79 -89.18
N GLU A 4 71.54 9.61 -89.39
CA GLU A 4 70.28 9.41 -88.65
C GLU A 4 69.54 8.20 -89.25
N GLY A 5 69.59 7.07 -88.54
CA GLY A 5 69.00 5.80 -88.98
C GLY A 5 69.97 4.64 -89.14
N VAL A 6 71.25 4.79 -88.77
CA VAL A 6 72.22 3.69 -88.84
C VAL A 6 71.84 2.60 -87.83
N GLU A 7 71.63 1.39 -88.34
CA GLU A 7 71.48 0.18 -87.53
C GLU A 7 72.85 -0.48 -87.34
N ALA A 8 73.18 -0.81 -86.09
CA ALA A 8 74.37 -1.58 -85.77
C ALA A 8 73.95 -3.02 -85.48
N SER A 9 74.50 -3.99 -86.20
CA SER A 9 74.24 -5.40 -85.94
C SER A 9 75.53 -6.17 -85.70
N VAL A 10 75.45 -7.14 -84.80
CA VAL A 10 76.49 -8.13 -84.57
C VAL A 10 75.86 -9.50 -84.74
N SER A 11 76.48 -10.34 -85.55
CA SER A 11 76.10 -11.74 -85.74
C SER A 11 77.27 -12.65 -85.45
N ALA A 12 76.97 -13.83 -84.91
CA ALA A 12 77.94 -14.88 -84.65
C ALA A 12 77.29 -16.23 -84.94
N SER A 13 78.00 -17.10 -85.63
CA SER A 13 77.56 -18.48 -85.89
C SER A 13 78.42 -19.43 -85.07
N PHE A 14 77.77 -20.37 -84.40
CA PHE A 14 78.41 -21.33 -83.50
C PHE A 14 78.13 -22.75 -84.00
N ILE A 15 79.15 -23.59 -83.91
CA ILE A 15 79.04 -25.03 -84.15
C ILE A 15 79.21 -25.72 -82.80
N ALA A 16 78.17 -26.39 -82.35
CA ALA A 16 78.22 -27.18 -81.13
C ALA A 16 79.05 -28.45 -81.36
N SER A 17 79.68 -28.96 -80.30
CA SER A 17 80.54 -30.16 -80.36
C SER A 17 79.84 -31.43 -80.87
N GLY A 18 78.49 -31.45 -80.85
CA GLY A 18 77.65 -32.53 -81.40
C GLY A 18 77.22 -32.35 -82.86
N GLY A 19 77.75 -31.37 -83.59
CA GLY A 19 77.46 -31.13 -85.01
C GLY A 19 76.25 -30.23 -85.30
N GLY A 20 75.49 -29.83 -84.28
CA GLY A 20 74.45 -28.80 -84.41
C GLY A 20 75.05 -27.41 -84.62
N HIS A 21 74.35 -26.53 -85.35
CA HIS A 21 74.76 -25.15 -85.56
C HIS A 21 73.63 -24.20 -85.16
N PHE A 22 73.99 -23.03 -84.64
CA PHE A 22 73.05 -21.94 -84.43
C PHE A 22 73.72 -20.59 -84.67
N ALA A 23 72.96 -19.63 -85.19
CA ALA A 23 73.39 -18.26 -85.42
C ALA A 23 72.68 -17.31 -84.47
N LEU A 24 73.45 -16.50 -83.76
CA LEU A 24 72.93 -15.43 -82.92
C LEU A 24 73.12 -14.11 -83.65
N ARG A 25 72.08 -13.26 -83.67
CA ARG A 25 72.19 -11.90 -84.20
C ARG A 25 71.49 -10.91 -83.29
N ARG A 26 72.18 -9.82 -82.96
CA ARG A 26 71.68 -8.71 -82.17
C ARG A 26 71.74 -7.45 -83.01
N VAL A 27 70.60 -6.78 -83.18
CA VAL A 27 70.47 -5.56 -83.97
C VAL A 27 70.05 -4.43 -83.06
N TYR A 28 70.91 -3.41 -82.92
CA TYR A 28 70.60 -2.18 -82.22
C TYR A 28 70.21 -1.11 -83.22
N LYS A 29 68.98 -0.58 -83.09
CA LYS A 29 68.43 0.39 -84.03
C LYS A 29 67.72 1.54 -83.35
N PRO A 30 67.82 2.77 -83.89
CA PRO A 30 67.01 3.89 -83.43
C PRO A 30 65.54 3.67 -83.73
N VAL A 31 64.69 3.97 -82.75
CA VAL A 31 63.22 3.94 -82.91
C VAL A 31 62.76 5.35 -83.22
N PHE A 32 62.09 5.50 -84.36
CA PHE A 32 61.45 6.74 -84.77
C PHE A 32 59.93 6.57 -84.66
N THR A 33 59.28 7.39 -83.85
CA THR A 33 57.82 7.42 -83.75
C THR A 33 57.30 8.81 -84.11
N ARG A 34 56.05 8.84 -84.58
CA ARG A 34 55.33 10.07 -84.93
C ARG A 34 54.16 10.23 -83.96
N LYS A 35 54.03 11.40 -83.34
CA LYS A 35 52.85 11.70 -82.53
C LYS A 35 51.68 12.02 -83.46
N ARG A 36 50.47 11.64 -83.05
CA ARG A 36 49.24 11.83 -83.84
C ARG A 36 49.01 13.34 -84.03
N GLY A 37 49.20 13.85 -85.25
CA GLY A 37 49.00 15.26 -85.62
C GLY A 37 50.22 15.98 -86.18
N GLU A 38 51.44 15.47 -86.00
CA GLU A 38 52.66 16.04 -86.60
C GLU A 38 52.92 15.47 -87.99
N ALA A 39 53.68 16.13 -88.87
CA ALA A 39 53.95 15.64 -90.23
C ALA A 39 55.19 14.71 -90.32
N GLU A 40 56.19 14.89 -89.47
CA GLU A 40 57.49 14.20 -89.51
C GLU A 40 57.65 13.15 -88.39
N LYS A 41 58.56 12.19 -88.56
CA LYS A 41 58.91 11.19 -87.53
C LYS A 41 60.11 11.70 -86.73
N HIS A 42 60.03 11.62 -85.40
CA HIS A 42 61.13 12.02 -84.50
C HIS A 42 61.72 10.79 -83.80
N ARG A 43 63.04 10.82 -83.54
CA ARG A 43 63.72 9.75 -82.79
C ARG A 43 63.21 9.78 -81.35
N THR A 44 62.63 8.67 -80.88
CA THR A 44 62.08 8.56 -79.53
C THR A 44 62.88 7.64 -78.61
N GLY A 45 63.80 6.85 -79.16
CA GLY A 45 64.71 6.03 -78.37
C GLY A 45 65.52 5.09 -79.26
N ASN A 46 66.06 4.04 -78.66
CA ASN A 46 66.70 2.94 -79.37
C ASN A 46 66.11 1.61 -78.86
N THR A 47 66.03 0.62 -79.74
CA THR A 47 65.62 -0.75 -79.39
C THR A 47 66.71 -1.73 -79.80
N THR A 48 66.67 -2.91 -79.18
CA THR A 48 67.49 -4.05 -79.59
C THR A 48 66.59 -5.20 -80.00
N ASP A 49 66.75 -5.67 -81.22
CA ASP A 49 66.09 -6.88 -81.71
C ASP A 49 67.08 -8.05 -81.64
N TYR A 50 66.60 -9.18 -81.16
CA TYR A 50 67.40 -10.40 -80.97
C TYR A 50 66.90 -11.47 -81.91
N TYR A 51 67.81 -12.24 -82.50
CA TYR A 51 67.49 -13.31 -83.43
C TYR A 51 68.33 -14.55 -83.12
N ILE A 52 67.70 -15.72 -83.25
CA ILE A 52 68.34 -17.03 -83.22
C ILE A 52 67.96 -17.72 -84.53
N ASP A 53 68.93 -18.10 -85.35
CA ASP A 53 68.72 -18.66 -86.71
C ASP A 53 67.76 -17.82 -87.56
N ASP A 54 67.98 -16.50 -87.52
CA ASP A 54 67.14 -15.47 -88.14
C ASP A 54 65.68 -15.38 -87.67
N VAL A 55 65.29 -16.14 -86.63
CA VAL A 55 63.99 -16.04 -85.97
C VAL A 55 64.03 -14.98 -84.84
N PRO A 56 63.17 -13.95 -84.86
CA PRO A 56 63.15 -12.92 -83.83
C PRO A 56 62.71 -13.48 -82.46
N GLN A 57 63.43 -13.11 -81.41
CA GLN A 57 63.22 -13.55 -80.03
C GLN A 57 63.06 -12.38 -79.06
N LYS A 58 62.34 -12.63 -77.96
CA LYS A 58 62.32 -11.71 -76.82
C LYS A 58 63.66 -11.75 -76.09
N ALA A 59 64.07 -10.62 -75.50
CA ALA A 59 65.33 -10.50 -74.79
C ALA A 59 65.53 -11.58 -73.70
N GLY A 60 64.47 -11.91 -72.95
CA GLY A 60 64.55 -12.93 -71.90
C GLY A 60 64.80 -14.35 -72.44
N ASP A 61 64.14 -14.73 -73.54
CA ASP A 61 64.29 -16.05 -74.13
C ASP A 61 65.64 -16.19 -74.85
N TYR A 62 66.10 -15.10 -75.49
CA TYR A 62 67.45 -14.99 -76.03
C TYR A 62 68.52 -15.18 -74.96
N ASN A 63 68.39 -14.50 -73.82
CA ASN A 63 69.33 -14.64 -72.70
C ASN A 63 69.30 -16.04 -72.08
N LYS A 64 68.12 -16.67 -71.95
CA LYS A 64 68.01 -18.06 -71.47
C LYS A 64 68.67 -19.05 -72.41
N PHE A 65 68.50 -18.86 -73.72
CA PHE A 65 69.13 -19.70 -74.73
C PHE A 65 70.66 -19.59 -74.63
N ILE A 66 71.20 -18.38 -74.52
CA ILE A 66 72.63 -18.15 -74.25
C ILE A 66 73.05 -18.85 -72.95
N ALA A 67 72.32 -18.64 -71.85
CA ALA A 67 72.63 -19.24 -70.55
C ALA A 67 72.74 -20.77 -70.61
N THR A 68 71.85 -21.40 -71.38
CA THR A 68 71.78 -22.86 -71.50
C THR A 68 72.91 -23.43 -72.37
N HIS A 69 73.26 -22.74 -73.48
CA HIS A 69 74.20 -23.27 -74.47
C HIS A 69 75.64 -22.76 -74.30
N LEU A 70 75.83 -21.58 -73.72
CA LEU A 70 77.11 -20.89 -73.59
C LEU A 70 77.49 -20.56 -72.14
N GLY A 71 76.57 -20.78 -71.18
CA GLY A 71 76.75 -20.39 -69.78
C GLY A 71 76.11 -19.04 -69.45
N THR A 72 75.90 -18.77 -68.16
CA THR A 72 75.25 -17.53 -67.72
C THR A 72 76.10 -16.31 -68.07
N GLU A 73 75.50 -15.11 -68.08
CA GLU A 73 76.25 -13.87 -68.34
C GLU A 73 77.44 -13.72 -67.38
N GLU A 74 77.28 -14.11 -66.10
CA GLU A 74 78.37 -14.11 -65.12
C GLU A 74 79.47 -15.10 -65.49
N ASP A 75 79.14 -16.30 -66.00
CA ASP A 75 80.12 -17.29 -66.46
C ASP A 75 80.91 -16.76 -67.67
N ILE A 76 80.18 -16.21 -68.64
CA ILE A 76 80.78 -15.66 -69.86
C ILE A 76 81.69 -14.49 -69.49
N LEU A 77 81.27 -13.57 -68.63
CA LEU A 77 82.09 -12.45 -68.18
C LEU A 77 83.31 -12.93 -67.37
N THR A 78 83.15 -13.96 -66.54
CA THR A 78 84.25 -14.55 -65.77
C THR A 78 85.34 -15.11 -66.68
N VAL A 79 84.96 -15.75 -67.79
CA VAL A 79 85.93 -16.33 -68.75
C VAL A 79 86.50 -15.27 -69.71
N THR A 80 85.68 -14.32 -70.15
CA THR A 80 86.05 -13.35 -71.20
C THR A 80 86.72 -12.08 -70.68
N ARG A 81 86.48 -11.72 -69.40
CA ARG A 81 87.00 -10.51 -68.78
C ARG A 81 87.84 -10.84 -67.55
N PRO A 82 89.18 -10.74 -67.64
CA PRO A 82 90.08 -11.06 -66.53
C PRO A 82 89.82 -10.28 -65.24
N ASP A 83 89.26 -9.07 -65.32
CA ASP A 83 88.96 -8.19 -64.18
C ASP A 83 87.62 -8.50 -63.48
N TYR A 84 86.68 -9.16 -64.16
CA TYR A 84 85.31 -9.31 -63.67
C TYR A 84 85.23 -10.09 -62.36
N PHE A 85 85.84 -11.28 -62.35
CA PHE A 85 85.85 -12.14 -61.17
C PHE A 85 86.60 -11.50 -60.00
N ALA A 86 87.76 -10.88 -60.27
CA ALA A 86 88.61 -10.34 -59.22
C ALA A 86 88.10 -9.02 -58.63
N GLN A 87 87.51 -8.14 -59.42
CA GLN A 87 87.20 -6.75 -59.01
C GLN A 87 85.71 -6.41 -59.03
N ALA A 88 84.95 -6.90 -60.03
CA ALA A 88 83.56 -6.51 -60.21
C ALA A 88 82.59 -7.32 -59.34
N MET A 89 82.87 -8.60 -59.10
CA MET A 89 82.02 -9.46 -58.27
C MET A 89 82.14 -9.12 -56.77
N LYS A 90 80.99 -9.11 -56.07
CA LYS A 90 80.94 -8.91 -54.61
C LYS A 90 81.71 -10.02 -53.89
N PRO A 91 82.39 -9.73 -52.76
CA PRO A 91 83.17 -10.72 -52.01
C PRO A 91 82.42 -12.03 -51.70
N ASP A 92 81.16 -11.96 -51.27
CA ASP A 92 80.35 -13.14 -50.94
C ASP A 92 80.00 -13.96 -52.19
N ALA A 93 79.62 -13.29 -53.28
CA ALA A 93 79.33 -13.95 -54.55
C ALA A 93 80.59 -14.59 -55.15
N ARG A 94 81.77 -13.95 -55.02
CA ARG A 94 83.05 -14.56 -55.40
C ARG A 94 83.34 -15.82 -54.60
N ARG A 95 83.18 -15.74 -53.27
CA ARG A 95 83.40 -16.89 -52.38
C ARG A 95 82.47 -18.04 -52.75
N GLN A 96 81.18 -17.74 -52.94
CA GLN A 96 80.20 -18.74 -53.35
C GLN A 96 80.57 -19.34 -54.72
N LYS A 97 80.95 -18.52 -55.71
CA LYS A 97 81.36 -19.00 -57.02
C LYS A 97 82.60 -19.89 -56.97
N LEU A 98 83.59 -19.58 -56.13
CA LEU A 98 84.75 -20.46 -55.90
C LEU A 98 84.34 -21.80 -55.27
N LEU A 99 83.42 -21.77 -54.31
CA LEU A 99 82.90 -22.98 -53.70
C LEU A 99 82.11 -23.82 -54.71
N GLU A 100 81.27 -23.20 -55.54
CA GLU A 100 80.54 -23.89 -56.61
C GLU A 100 81.48 -24.52 -57.66
N LEU A 101 82.54 -23.81 -58.05
CA LEU A 101 83.48 -24.28 -59.08
C LEU A 101 84.50 -25.31 -58.57
N PHE A 102 84.99 -25.17 -57.34
CA PHE A 102 86.13 -25.96 -56.82
C PHE A 102 85.77 -26.87 -55.65
N ALA A 103 84.67 -26.61 -54.94
CA ALA A 103 84.20 -27.42 -53.82
C ALA A 103 82.98 -28.29 -54.18
N GLY A 104 82.81 -28.58 -55.48
CA GLY A 104 81.75 -29.47 -55.96
C GLY A 104 81.79 -30.82 -55.23
N GLY A 105 80.70 -31.14 -54.52
CA GLY A 105 80.52 -32.42 -53.83
C GLY A 105 80.70 -32.42 -52.31
N VAL A 106 80.94 -31.27 -51.67
CA VAL A 106 80.98 -31.18 -50.20
C VAL A 106 79.63 -30.64 -49.69
N ASP A 107 78.84 -31.50 -49.04
CA ASP A 107 77.60 -31.09 -48.37
C ASP A 107 77.82 -30.79 -46.89
N ASP A 108 76.89 -30.05 -46.28
CA ASP A 108 76.98 -29.68 -44.86
C ASP A 108 77.09 -30.93 -43.96
N ALA A 109 76.47 -32.05 -44.35
CA ALA A 109 76.50 -33.31 -43.62
C ALA A 109 77.91 -33.93 -43.61
N ALA A 110 78.63 -33.93 -44.74
CA ALA A 110 80.00 -34.39 -44.83
C ALA A 110 80.93 -33.51 -43.99
N VAL A 111 80.76 -32.18 -44.03
CA VAL A 111 81.56 -31.27 -43.19
C VAL A 111 81.33 -31.56 -41.70
N ILE A 112 80.08 -31.71 -41.27
CA ILE A 112 79.75 -32.02 -39.88
C ILE A 112 80.33 -33.37 -39.45
N ALA A 113 80.30 -34.39 -40.33
CA ALA A 113 80.85 -35.71 -40.03
C ALA A 113 82.39 -35.70 -39.88
N HIS A 114 83.09 -34.82 -40.60
CA HIS A 114 84.55 -34.71 -40.54
C HIS A 114 85.07 -33.88 -39.36
N HIS A 115 84.20 -33.12 -38.68
CA HIS A 115 84.55 -32.18 -37.62
C HIS A 115 83.79 -32.50 -36.33
N ALA A 116 84.45 -33.14 -35.36
CA ALA A 116 83.83 -33.60 -34.12
C ALA A 116 83.19 -32.46 -33.30
N GLU A 117 83.76 -31.27 -33.37
CA GLU A 117 83.24 -30.05 -32.74
C GLU A 117 81.88 -29.59 -33.31
N LEU A 118 81.53 -30.01 -34.53
CA LEU A 118 80.26 -29.70 -35.18
C LEU A 118 79.19 -30.76 -34.95
N ALA A 119 79.52 -31.90 -34.35
CA ALA A 119 78.58 -33.00 -34.10
C ALA A 119 77.26 -32.56 -33.43
N PRO A 120 77.24 -31.62 -32.45
CA PRO A 120 75.99 -31.14 -31.84
C PRO A 120 75.05 -30.43 -32.82
N LEU A 121 75.57 -29.88 -33.93
CA LEU A 121 74.73 -29.23 -34.94
C LEU A 121 73.89 -30.26 -35.71
N GLY A 122 74.32 -31.51 -35.82
CA GLY A 122 73.56 -32.56 -36.51
C GLY A 122 72.16 -32.75 -35.92
N GLU A 123 72.06 -32.85 -34.59
CA GLU A 123 70.76 -32.94 -33.90
C GLU A 123 69.93 -31.66 -34.01
N GLN A 124 70.59 -30.50 -34.08
CA GLN A 124 69.93 -29.20 -34.09
C GLN A 124 69.44 -28.77 -35.49
N LEU A 125 70.09 -29.24 -36.55
CA LEU A 125 69.71 -28.96 -37.94
C LEU A 125 68.49 -29.80 -38.34
N GLY A 126 68.45 -31.08 -37.97
CA GLY A 126 67.35 -31.97 -38.34
C GLY A 126 67.13 -32.02 -39.85
N THR A 127 65.98 -31.53 -40.33
CA THR A 127 65.65 -31.42 -41.77
C THR A 127 65.93 -30.05 -42.38
N TYR A 128 66.46 -29.09 -41.61
CA TYR A 128 66.68 -27.72 -42.04
C TYR A 128 68.11 -27.51 -42.53
N THR A 129 68.27 -26.56 -43.47
CA THR A 129 69.59 -26.07 -43.86
C THR A 129 70.21 -25.24 -42.72
N VAL A 130 71.54 -25.12 -42.71
CA VAL A 130 72.28 -24.31 -41.74
C VAL A 130 71.77 -22.85 -41.74
N ASP A 131 71.50 -22.31 -42.92
CA ASP A 131 70.97 -20.94 -43.07
C ASP A 131 69.59 -20.76 -42.44
N ASP A 132 68.71 -21.76 -42.54
CA ASP A 132 67.38 -21.70 -41.95
C ASP A 132 67.43 -21.78 -40.42
N CYS A 133 68.31 -22.63 -39.87
CA CYS A 133 68.55 -22.68 -38.44
C CYS A 133 69.11 -21.37 -37.89
N VAL A 134 70.06 -20.74 -38.59
CA VAL A 134 70.59 -19.42 -38.21
C VAL A 134 69.49 -18.35 -38.18
N LYS A 135 68.60 -18.33 -39.19
CA LYS A 135 67.44 -17.40 -39.20
C LYS A 135 66.52 -17.66 -38.01
N ARG A 136 66.19 -18.92 -37.75
CA ARG A 136 65.30 -19.33 -36.64
C ARG A 136 65.88 -18.95 -35.28
N TRP A 137 67.15 -19.26 -35.02
CA TRP A 137 67.78 -18.92 -33.73
C TRP A 137 67.91 -17.42 -33.54
N LYS A 138 68.21 -16.65 -34.60
CA LYS A 138 68.20 -15.18 -34.53
C LYS A 138 66.82 -14.64 -34.15
N ALA A 139 65.75 -15.19 -34.74
CA ALA A 139 64.38 -14.80 -34.41
C ALA A 139 64.00 -15.18 -32.96
N GLN A 140 64.31 -16.42 -32.54
CA GLN A 140 64.04 -16.90 -31.18
C GLN A 140 64.80 -16.08 -30.14
N ARG A 141 66.08 -15.75 -30.39
CA ARG A 141 66.88 -14.90 -29.51
C ARG A 141 66.27 -13.51 -29.35
N ARG A 142 65.76 -12.90 -30.44
CA ARG A 142 65.07 -11.62 -30.38
C ARG A 142 63.80 -11.70 -29.52
N LYS A 143 63.00 -12.75 -29.69
CA LYS A 143 61.78 -12.98 -28.90
C LYS A 143 62.10 -13.13 -27.41
N VAL A 144 63.05 -14.01 -27.07
CA VAL A 144 63.46 -14.25 -25.67
C VAL A 144 63.99 -12.97 -25.01
N ASN A 145 64.76 -12.15 -25.74
CA ASN A 145 65.22 -10.87 -25.21
C ASN A 145 64.06 -9.89 -24.97
N ALA A 146 63.11 -9.79 -25.90
CA ALA A 146 61.94 -8.95 -25.71
C ALA A 146 61.09 -9.39 -24.50
N ASP A 147 60.90 -10.71 -24.33
CA ASP A 147 60.20 -11.26 -23.17
C ASP A 147 60.95 -10.94 -21.87
N LYS A 148 62.27 -11.12 -21.85
CA LYS A 148 63.12 -10.80 -20.70
C LYS A 148 63.02 -9.33 -20.30
N ASP A 149 63.05 -8.43 -21.27
CA ASP A 149 62.99 -6.99 -21.03
C ASP A 149 61.58 -6.54 -20.57
N ALA A 150 60.53 -7.29 -20.93
CA ALA A 150 59.15 -7.02 -20.51
C ALA A 150 58.78 -7.54 -19.11
N ILE A 151 59.49 -8.55 -18.58
CA ILE A 151 59.18 -9.16 -17.27
C ILE A 151 59.18 -8.14 -16.12
N PRO A 152 60.17 -7.24 -15.96
CA PRO A 152 60.18 -6.28 -14.85
C PRO A 152 58.94 -5.38 -14.82
N GLY A 153 58.50 -4.86 -15.98
CA GLY A 153 57.31 -4.01 -16.07
C GLY A 153 56.02 -4.75 -15.67
N ARG A 154 55.90 -6.03 -16.04
CA ARG A 154 54.77 -6.87 -15.64
C ARG A 154 54.75 -7.15 -14.14
N ILE A 155 55.93 -7.30 -13.51
CA ILE A 155 56.04 -7.47 -12.07
C ILE A 155 55.61 -6.17 -11.35
N ASP A 156 56.10 -5.02 -11.81
CA ASP A 156 55.74 -3.72 -11.24
C ASP A 156 54.24 -3.42 -11.33
N GLU A 157 53.60 -3.80 -12.44
CA GLU A 157 52.15 -3.67 -12.62
C GLU A 157 51.38 -4.60 -11.66
N ALA A 158 51.81 -5.85 -11.53
CA ALA A 158 51.20 -6.81 -10.61
C ALA A 158 51.36 -6.39 -9.14
N GLU A 159 52.50 -5.82 -8.76
CA GLU A 159 52.70 -5.27 -7.41
C GLU A 159 51.81 -4.05 -7.14
N ARG A 160 51.64 -3.14 -8.11
CA ARG A 160 50.70 -2.01 -7.98
C ARG A 160 49.24 -2.45 -7.92
N ALA A 161 48.88 -3.55 -8.58
CA ALA A 161 47.53 -4.09 -8.58
C ALA A 161 47.15 -4.76 -7.26
N LYS A 162 48.11 -5.07 -6.37
CA LYS A 162 47.81 -5.60 -5.05
C LYS A 162 47.14 -4.52 -4.20
N PRO A 163 45.95 -4.80 -3.63
CA PRO A 163 45.33 -3.89 -2.66
C PRO A 163 46.24 -3.65 -1.47
N ALA A 164 46.27 -2.42 -0.95
CA ALA A 164 47.02 -2.11 0.26
C ALA A 164 46.46 -2.92 1.44
N VAL A 165 47.35 -3.59 2.19
CA VAL A 165 46.96 -4.49 3.30
C VAL A 165 46.18 -3.75 4.39
N GLN A 166 46.44 -2.44 4.59
CA GLN A 166 45.66 -1.62 5.50
C GLN A 166 44.18 -1.47 5.09
N ASP A 167 43.88 -1.37 3.79
CA ASP A 167 42.50 -1.17 3.31
C ASP A 167 41.66 -2.45 3.51
N LEU A 168 42.26 -3.62 3.28
CA LEU A 168 41.62 -4.92 3.55
C LEU A 168 41.23 -5.09 5.03
N LEU A 169 42.08 -4.65 5.97
CA LEU A 169 41.79 -4.70 7.40
C LEU A 169 40.74 -3.66 7.81
N ALA A 170 40.80 -2.45 7.25
CA ALA A 170 39.81 -1.41 7.50
C ALA A 170 38.42 -1.80 6.98
N ASP A 171 38.33 -2.41 5.80
CA ASP A 171 37.08 -2.88 5.22
C ASP A 171 36.53 -4.10 5.96
N ALA A 172 37.38 -5.03 6.39
CA ALA A 172 36.98 -6.15 7.23
C ALA A 172 36.40 -5.68 8.58
N ALA A 173 36.93 -4.61 9.17
CA ALA A 173 36.40 -4.02 10.40
C ALA A 173 35.07 -3.26 10.19
N ARG A 174 34.87 -2.64 9.01
CA ARG A 174 33.62 -1.91 8.68
C ARG A 174 32.48 -2.81 8.24
N MET A 175 32.77 -3.96 7.63
CA MET A 175 31.79 -4.95 7.17
C MET A 175 30.72 -5.33 8.22
N PRO A 176 31.06 -5.71 9.46
CA PRO A 176 30.05 -6.06 10.47
C PRO A 176 29.16 -4.87 10.85
N HIS A 177 29.71 -3.65 10.89
CA HIS A 177 28.93 -2.44 11.15
C HIS A 177 27.95 -2.14 10.00
N LEU A 178 28.40 -2.25 8.75
CA LEU A 178 27.56 -2.09 7.56
C LEU A 178 26.48 -3.19 7.49
N ALA A 179 26.82 -4.44 7.83
CA ALA A 179 25.86 -5.53 7.92
C ALA A 179 24.81 -5.28 9.00
N ALA A 180 25.20 -4.79 10.17
CA ALA A 180 24.29 -4.40 11.25
C ALA A 180 23.38 -3.23 10.84
N GLN A 181 23.92 -2.20 10.19
CA GLN A 181 23.11 -1.10 9.65
C GLN A 181 22.09 -1.59 8.62
N ARG A 182 22.51 -2.47 7.69
CA ARG A 182 21.63 -3.08 6.69
C ARG A 182 20.50 -3.88 7.35
N MET A 183 20.82 -4.66 8.40
CA MET A 183 19.83 -5.44 9.14
C MET A 183 18.85 -4.53 9.90
N LYS A 184 19.33 -3.44 10.49
CA LYS A 184 18.49 -2.44 11.16
C LYS A 184 17.54 -1.75 10.18
N ILE A 185 18.01 -1.38 8.99
CA ILE A 185 17.19 -0.81 7.93
C ILE A 185 16.15 -1.82 7.42
N ARG A 186 16.54 -3.07 7.19
CA ARG A 186 15.60 -4.15 6.83
C ARG A 186 14.51 -4.36 7.89
N SER A 187 14.87 -4.40 9.17
CA SER A 187 13.88 -4.53 10.26
C SER A 187 12.89 -3.36 10.28
N LYS A 188 13.34 -2.13 9.98
CA LYS A 188 12.45 -0.96 9.87
C LYS A 188 11.52 -1.08 8.66
N ILE A 189 12.02 -1.55 7.52
CA ILE A 189 11.21 -1.79 6.32
C ILE A 189 10.16 -2.87 6.60
N ASP A 190 10.56 -3.96 7.25
CA ASP A 190 9.65 -5.07 7.58
C ASP A 190 8.60 -4.66 8.62
N ALA A 191 8.94 -3.82 9.60
CA ALA A 191 7.97 -3.24 10.56
C ALA A 191 6.95 -2.31 9.88
N VAL A 192 7.38 -1.56 8.85
CA VAL A 192 6.47 -0.74 8.02
C VAL A 192 5.60 -1.61 7.11
N LYS A 193 6.18 -2.62 6.45
CA LYS A 193 5.47 -3.52 5.51
C LYS A 193 4.51 -4.50 6.18
N SER A 194 4.86 -5.00 7.37
CA SER A 194 3.97 -5.87 8.16
C SER A 194 2.77 -5.12 8.72
N GLY A 195 2.73 -3.79 8.56
CA GLY A 195 1.65 -2.97 9.08
C GLY A 195 1.61 -2.97 10.60
N GLU A 196 2.71 -3.25 11.29
CA GLU A 196 2.78 -3.28 12.76
C GLU A 196 2.43 -1.90 13.36
N SER A 197 2.83 -0.83 12.67
CA SER A 197 2.41 0.55 12.98
C SER A 197 0.91 0.74 12.77
N ALA A 198 0.35 0.27 11.65
CA ALA A 198 -1.08 0.35 11.35
C ALA A 198 -1.92 -0.52 12.30
N ALA A 199 -1.45 -1.70 12.68
CA ALA A 199 -2.08 -2.60 13.63
C ALA A 199 -2.09 -2.00 15.03
N SER A 200 -0.98 -1.41 15.47
CA SER A 200 -0.91 -0.70 16.76
C SER A 200 -1.85 0.50 16.82
N LEU A 201 -1.97 1.26 15.71
CA LEU A 201 -2.90 2.38 15.59
C LEU A 201 -4.35 1.92 15.53
N ARG A 202 -4.67 0.82 14.82
CA ARG A 202 -6.03 0.21 14.85
C ARG A 202 -6.40 -0.22 16.26
N GLN A 203 -5.46 -0.83 16.99
CA GLN A 203 -5.65 -1.23 18.37
C GLN A 203 -5.83 -0.02 19.31
N GLN A 204 -5.07 1.06 19.11
CA GLN A 204 -5.26 2.32 19.84
C GLN A 204 -6.63 2.95 19.57
N VAL A 205 -7.08 3.01 18.31
CA VAL A 205 -8.41 3.52 17.96
C VAL A 205 -9.50 2.68 18.62
N SER A 206 -9.40 1.36 18.55
CA SER A 206 -10.35 0.46 19.21
C SER A 206 -10.38 0.64 20.73
N LYS A 207 -9.20 0.81 21.35
CA LYS A 207 -9.10 1.07 22.78
C LYS A 207 -9.73 2.41 23.17
N LEU A 208 -9.42 3.49 22.44
CA LEU A 208 -10.00 4.82 22.69
C LEU A 208 -11.53 4.81 22.52
N GLN A 209 -12.07 4.05 21.56
CA GLN A 209 -13.51 3.86 21.40
C GLN A 209 -14.14 3.10 22.57
N ALA A 210 -13.48 2.04 23.06
CA ALA A 210 -13.93 1.31 24.24
C ALA A 210 -13.90 2.19 25.50
N ASP A 211 -12.82 2.96 25.70
CA ASP A 211 -12.68 3.91 26.81
C ASP A 211 -13.77 5.01 26.76
N MET A 212 -14.15 5.45 25.56
CA MET A 212 -15.23 6.42 25.37
C MET A 212 -16.60 5.85 25.72
N GLU A 213 -16.89 4.62 25.30
CA GLU A 213 -18.16 3.95 25.64
C GLU A 213 -18.24 3.65 27.14
N GLN A 214 -17.13 3.27 27.76
CA GLN A 214 -17.07 3.09 29.22
C GLN A 214 -17.30 4.42 29.96
N ALA A 215 -16.65 5.51 29.54
CA ALA A 215 -16.85 6.83 30.13
C ALA A 215 -18.30 7.32 29.97
N ARG A 216 -18.93 7.05 28.82
CA ARG A 216 -20.35 7.31 28.57
C ARG A 216 -21.24 6.52 29.52
N ALA A 217 -20.98 5.22 29.67
CA ALA A 217 -21.75 4.37 30.59
C ALA A 217 -21.59 4.80 32.05
N GLU A 218 -20.40 5.20 32.48
CA GLU A 218 -20.15 5.75 33.82
C GLU A 218 -20.85 7.09 34.03
N TYR A 219 -20.85 7.98 33.03
CA TYR A 219 -21.57 9.25 33.06
C TYR A 219 -23.08 9.04 33.19
N ILE A 220 -23.66 8.12 32.42
CA ILE A 220 -25.08 7.76 32.50
C ILE A 220 -25.41 7.13 33.86
N ARG A 221 -24.54 6.27 34.40
CA ARG A 221 -24.73 5.67 35.72
C ARG A 221 -24.66 6.70 36.85
N LYS A 222 -23.73 7.65 36.79
CA LYS A 222 -23.64 8.73 37.79
C LYS A 222 -24.86 9.66 37.70
N SER A 223 -25.21 10.10 36.49
CA SER A 223 -26.38 10.97 36.27
C SER A 223 -27.71 10.32 36.67
N SER A 224 -27.93 9.04 36.33
CA SER A 224 -29.13 8.31 36.76
C SER A 224 -29.11 7.94 38.24
N GLY A 225 -27.92 7.70 38.81
CA GLY A 225 -27.73 7.41 40.24
C GLY A 225 -28.07 8.59 41.14
N GLU A 226 -27.74 9.82 40.71
CA GLU A 226 -28.01 11.06 41.46
C GLU A 226 -29.50 11.28 41.74
N ASN A 227 -30.37 10.94 40.78
CA ASN A 227 -31.82 11.08 40.96
C ASN A 227 -32.50 9.83 41.52
N LYS A 228 -31.86 8.66 41.54
CA LYS A 228 -32.50 7.38 41.90
C LYS A 228 -33.14 7.39 43.30
N ALA A 229 -32.47 8.01 44.27
CA ALA A 229 -33.00 8.15 45.64
C ALA A 229 -34.23 9.05 45.66
N LEU A 230 -34.19 10.19 44.97
CA LEU A 230 -35.31 11.13 44.84
C LEU A 230 -36.48 10.51 44.09
N GLU A 231 -36.23 9.79 42.99
CA GLU A 231 -37.25 9.07 42.22
C GLU A 231 -37.95 7.99 43.05
N SER A 232 -37.20 7.25 43.87
CA SER A 232 -37.79 6.25 44.78
C SER A 232 -38.70 6.89 45.84
N GLN A 233 -38.29 8.04 46.40
CA GLN A 233 -39.10 8.80 47.36
C GLN A 233 -40.35 9.38 46.69
N MET A 234 -40.22 9.89 45.46
CA MET A 234 -41.34 10.37 44.67
C MET A 234 -42.33 9.25 44.32
N ALA A 235 -41.86 8.02 44.06
CA ALA A 235 -42.73 6.88 43.80
C ALA A 235 -43.59 6.53 45.03
N VAL A 236 -43.00 6.53 46.23
CA VAL A 236 -43.72 6.32 47.50
C VAL A 236 -44.75 7.42 47.72
N LEU A 237 -44.34 8.69 47.61
CA LEU A 237 -45.25 9.83 47.80
C LEU A 237 -46.39 9.87 46.79
N ARG A 238 -46.16 9.43 45.53
CA ARG A 238 -47.23 9.27 44.53
C ARG A 238 -48.26 8.23 44.96
N GLN A 239 -47.81 7.11 45.50
CA GLN A 239 -48.71 6.07 46.00
C GLN A 239 -49.53 6.57 47.20
N GLU A 240 -48.88 7.27 48.13
CA GLU A 240 -49.55 7.90 49.28
C GLU A 240 -50.57 8.96 48.83
N LEU A 241 -50.23 9.78 47.84
CA LEU A 241 -51.14 10.78 47.28
C LEU A 241 -52.38 10.13 46.66
N VAL A 242 -52.20 9.08 45.86
CA VAL A 242 -53.31 8.33 45.25
C VAL A 242 -54.22 7.75 46.33
N ASN A 243 -53.64 7.19 47.40
CA ASN A 243 -54.40 6.65 48.52
C ASN A 243 -55.18 7.76 49.24
N ALA A 244 -54.55 8.90 49.54
CA ALA A 244 -55.21 10.04 50.18
C ALA A 244 -56.36 10.59 49.32
N GLN A 245 -56.17 10.75 48.01
CA GLN A 245 -57.21 11.15 47.07
C GLN A 245 -58.38 10.15 47.02
N ALA A 246 -58.08 8.85 47.04
CA ALA A 246 -59.11 7.80 47.09
C ALA A 246 -59.90 7.85 48.41
N THR A 247 -59.25 8.16 49.54
CA THR A 247 -59.96 8.35 50.82
C THR A 247 -60.86 9.59 50.79
N THR A 248 -60.38 10.71 50.23
CA THR A 248 -61.19 11.93 50.07
C THR A 248 -62.43 11.68 49.23
N THR A 249 -62.28 11.03 48.07
CA THR A 249 -63.42 10.73 47.19
C THR A 249 -64.45 9.82 47.88
N LYS A 250 -63.98 8.81 48.63
CA LYS A 250 -64.84 7.94 49.43
C LYS A 250 -65.64 8.71 50.50
N HIS A 251 -64.98 9.56 51.28
CA HIS A 251 -65.65 10.34 52.34
C HIS A 251 -66.62 11.38 51.75
N ASN A 252 -66.25 12.05 50.65
CA ASN A 252 -67.15 12.97 49.95
C ASN A 252 -68.40 12.28 49.41
N ALA A 253 -68.25 11.12 48.76
CA ALA A 253 -69.39 10.36 48.26
C ALA A 253 -70.32 9.87 49.39
N SER A 254 -69.73 9.47 50.52
CA SER A 254 -70.49 9.08 51.72
C SER A 254 -71.26 10.26 52.32
N ALA A 255 -70.61 11.42 52.46
CA ALA A 255 -71.24 12.65 52.93
C ALA A 255 -72.39 13.08 52.01
N GLU A 256 -72.16 13.11 50.69
CA GLU A 256 -73.17 13.47 49.70
C GLU A 256 -74.40 12.55 49.77
N SER A 257 -74.18 11.23 49.87
CA SER A 257 -75.28 10.26 50.01
C SER A 257 -76.10 10.51 51.28
N LYS A 258 -75.44 10.79 52.41
CA LYS A 258 -76.12 11.13 53.68
C LYS A 258 -76.83 12.48 53.61
N GLU A 259 -76.27 13.47 52.92
CA GLU A 259 -76.91 14.78 52.69
C GLU A 259 -78.19 14.65 51.85
N ILE A 260 -78.18 13.82 50.81
CA ILE A 260 -79.37 13.50 50.03
C ILE A 260 -80.44 12.82 50.91
N LEU A 261 -80.03 11.86 51.74
CA LEU A 261 -80.94 11.16 52.65
C LEU A 261 -81.53 12.11 53.71
N THR A 262 -80.71 12.95 54.34
CA THR A 262 -81.16 13.96 55.32
C THR A 262 -82.12 14.97 54.69
N ALA A 263 -81.91 15.37 53.44
CA ALA A 263 -82.86 16.22 52.71
C ALA A 263 -84.23 15.54 52.54
N SER A 264 -84.24 14.24 52.19
CA SER A 264 -85.47 13.44 52.11
C SER A 264 -86.16 13.29 53.47
N LEU A 265 -85.41 12.95 54.53
CA LEU A 265 -85.94 12.84 55.90
C LEU A 265 -86.50 14.17 56.41
N ASN A 266 -85.85 15.30 56.09
CA ASN A 266 -86.35 16.63 56.45
C ASN A 266 -87.67 16.95 55.73
N GLN A 267 -87.82 16.54 54.47
CA GLN A 267 -89.07 16.69 53.75
C GLN A 267 -90.19 15.85 54.37
N GLU A 268 -89.92 14.60 54.69
CA GLU A 268 -90.90 13.72 55.35
C GLU A 268 -91.27 14.24 56.77
N LEU A 269 -90.31 14.79 57.52
CA LEU A 269 -90.58 15.48 58.79
C LEU A 269 -91.51 16.69 58.61
N LYS A 270 -91.37 17.46 57.53
CA LYS A 270 -92.29 18.57 57.21
C LYS A 270 -93.69 18.04 56.88
N ASP A 271 -93.78 16.97 56.11
CA ASP A 271 -95.05 16.36 55.74
C ASP A 271 -95.77 15.79 56.97
N LEU A 272 -95.05 15.15 57.89
CA LEU A 272 -95.60 14.69 59.18
C LEU A 272 -96.08 15.85 60.06
N ARG A 273 -95.36 16.98 60.09
CA ARG A 273 -95.82 18.19 60.80
C ARG A 273 -97.11 18.74 60.19
N ASN A 274 -97.24 18.72 58.87
CA ASN A 274 -98.46 19.14 58.18
C ASN A 274 -99.63 18.18 58.48
N LYS A 275 -99.41 16.86 58.39
CA LYS A 275 -100.41 15.83 58.79
C LYS A 275 -100.84 15.97 60.25
N ALA A 276 -99.89 16.21 61.16
CA ALA A 276 -100.21 16.44 62.57
C ALA A 276 -101.09 17.69 62.75
N ARG A 277 -100.82 18.77 62.00
CA ARG A 277 -101.65 19.99 62.01
C ARG A 277 -103.06 19.71 61.45
N GLU A 278 -103.16 18.94 60.38
CA GLU A 278 -104.45 18.52 59.79
C GLU A 278 -105.27 17.68 60.78
N ILE A 279 -104.69 16.62 61.36
CA ILE A 279 -105.35 15.76 62.36
C ILE A 279 -105.83 16.60 63.54
N HIS A 280 -104.98 17.49 64.06
CA HIS A 280 -105.36 18.38 65.15
C HIS A 280 -106.54 19.28 64.77
N GLY A 281 -106.54 19.83 63.56
CA GLY A 281 -107.59 20.71 63.02
C GLY A 281 -108.91 20.02 62.68
N ARG A 282 -108.95 18.69 62.54
CA ARG A 282 -110.21 17.95 62.30
C ARG A 282 -111.17 18.13 63.47
N GLN A 283 -112.40 18.56 63.17
CA GLN A 283 -113.50 18.65 64.11
C GLN A 283 -114.52 17.55 63.81
N PHE A 284 -115.28 17.15 64.82
CA PHE A 284 -116.36 16.20 64.64
C PHE A 284 -117.48 16.84 63.81
N ASP A 285 -117.81 16.25 62.67
CA ASP A 285 -118.87 16.74 61.79
C ASP A 285 -120.23 16.46 62.41
N GLU A 286 -120.88 17.50 62.94
CA GLU A 286 -122.20 17.36 63.57
C GLU A 286 -123.31 16.94 62.58
N SER A 287 -123.11 17.16 61.27
CA SER A 287 -124.06 16.70 60.26
C SER A 287 -124.07 15.18 60.09
N SER A 288 -123.02 14.49 60.56
CA SER A 288 -122.94 13.02 60.59
C SER A 288 -123.88 12.37 61.61
N CYS A 289 -124.43 13.16 62.54
CA CYS A 289 -125.42 12.73 63.53
C CYS A 289 -126.82 12.53 62.96
N ILE A 290 -127.03 12.79 61.67
CA ILE A 290 -128.31 12.63 60.97
C ILE A 290 -128.19 11.45 60.00
N CYS A 291 -129.13 10.51 60.05
CA CYS A 291 -129.14 9.36 59.17
C CYS A 291 -129.35 9.78 57.71
N ARG A 292 -128.40 9.44 56.82
CA ARG A 292 -128.45 9.82 55.39
C ARG A 292 -129.59 9.19 54.60
N THR A 293 -130.21 8.13 55.12
CA THR A 293 -131.26 7.36 54.43
C THR A 293 -132.67 7.77 54.84
N CYS A 294 -132.88 8.07 56.13
CA CYS A 294 -134.21 8.42 56.67
C CYS A 294 -134.29 9.85 57.23
N HIS A 295 -133.19 10.61 57.17
CA HIS A 295 -133.05 12.01 57.61
C HIS A 295 -133.45 12.29 59.07
N ARG A 296 -133.46 11.25 59.92
CA ARG A 296 -133.71 11.38 61.36
C ARG A 296 -132.39 11.48 62.13
N PRO A 297 -132.34 12.26 63.23
CA PRO A 297 -131.19 12.28 64.12
C PRO A 297 -131.02 10.90 64.77
N TYR A 298 -129.77 10.45 64.90
CA TYR A 298 -129.45 9.23 65.63
C TYR A 298 -129.76 9.37 67.13
N PRO A 299 -130.08 8.27 67.85
CA PRO A 299 -130.24 8.27 69.30
C PRO A 299 -129.00 8.83 70.01
N PRO A 300 -129.15 9.46 71.19
CA PRO A 300 -128.05 10.11 71.91
C PRO A 300 -126.89 9.15 72.20
N GLU A 301 -127.19 7.90 72.58
CA GLU A 301 -126.17 6.87 72.83
C GLU A 301 -125.30 6.57 71.59
N GLN A 302 -125.90 6.58 70.39
CA GLN A 302 -125.17 6.33 69.14
C GLN A 302 -124.34 7.55 68.72
N VAL A 303 -124.82 8.77 68.96
CA VAL A 303 -124.05 10.00 68.73
C VAL A 303 -122.83 10.06 69.65
N ASP A 304 -122.99 9.67 70.92
CA ASP A 304 -121.88 9.61 71.87
C ASP A 304 -120.84 8.55 71.50
N GLU A 305 -121.27 7.37 71.01
CA GLU A 305 -120.35 6.35 70.51
C GLU A 305 -119.58 6.83 69.26
N MET A 306 -120.24 7.55 68.35
CA MET A 306 -119.60 8.13 67.15
C MET A 306 -118.57 9.20 67.52
N ARG A 307 -118.88 10.06 68.50
CA ARG A 307 -117.93 11.04 69.06
C ARG A 307 -116.75 10.36 69.75
N ARG A 308 -117.01 9.28 70.50
CA ARG A 308 -115.96 8.49 71.15
C ARG A 308 -115.04 7.85 70.12
N LYS A 309 -115.58 7.19 69.10
CA LYS A 309 -114.80 6.60 68.00
C LYS A 309 -113.96 7.64 67.26
N PHE A 310 -114.52 8.80 66.93
CA PHE A 310 -113.76 9.88 66.29
C PHE A 310 -112.61 10.37 67.18
N ASN A 311 -112.85 10.59 68.47
CA ASN A 311 -111.80 11.02 69.40
C ASN A 311 -110.73 9.94 69.61
N GLU A 312 -111.11 8.66 69.67
CA GLU A 312 -110.18 7.53 69.77
C GLU A 312 -109.33 7.37 68.50
N GLU A 313 -109.93 7.47 67.31
CA GLU A 313 -109.21 7.41 66.03
C GLU A 313 -108.27 8.62 65.87
N LYS A 314 -108.75 9.83 66.18
CA LYS A 314 -107.93 11.04 66.18
C LYS A 314 -106.77 10.95 67.16
N ALA A 315 -106.99 10.42 68.37
CA ALA A 315 -105.94 10.20 69.36
C ALA A 315 -104.91 9.18 68.88
N LYS A 316 -105.34 8.02 68.35
CA LYS A 316 -104.45 6.99 67.80
C LYS A 316 -103.63 7.50 66.63
N GLU A 317 -104.23 8.21 65.67
CA GLU A 317 -103.53 8.81 64.54
C GLU A 317 -102.53 9.89 65.00
N SER A 318 -102.90 10.69 66.00
CA SER A 318 -102.02 11.73 66.56
C SER A 318 -100.81 11.13 67.29
N GLU A 319 -101.02 10.08 68.09
CA GLU A 319 -99.96 9.35 68.78
C GLU A 319 -99.03 8.66 67.78
N ALA A 320 -99.58 7.96 66.78
CA ALA A 320 -98.80 7.31 65.73
C ALA A 320 -97.95 8.31 64.93
N THR A 321 -98.54 9.45 64.54
CA THR A 321 -97.82 10.52 63.81
C THR A 321 -96.70 11.13 64.68
N THR A 322 -96.95 11.30 65.98
CA THR A 322 -95.96 11.84 66.92
C THR A 322 -94.82 10.86 67.19
N ALA A 323 -95.13 9.57 67.36
CA ALA A 323 -94.13 8.52 67.53
C ALA A 323 -93.25 8.39 66.28
N HIS A 324 -93.87 8.36 65.09
CA HIS A 324 -93.15 8.32 63.82
C HIS A 324 -92.26 9.56 63.64
N GLY A 325 -92.77 10.76 63.91
CA GLY A 325 -92.00 12.00 63.85
C GLY A 325 -90.82 12.04 64.82
N LYS A 326 -90.95 11.49 66.03
CA LYS A 326 -89.83 11.38 66.99
C LYS A 326 -88.75 10.42 66.49
N SER A 327 -89.14 9.25 65.99
CA SER A 327 -88.21 8.27 65.41
C SER A 327 -87.46 8.85 64.22
N LEU A 328 -88.19 9.48 63.30
CA LEU A 328 -87.62 10.08 62.09
C LEU A 328 -86.72 11.28 62.40
N LYS A 329 -87.01 12.03 63.47
CA LYS A 329 -86.15 13.12 63.94
C LYS A 329 -84.83 12.58 64.50
N ALA A 330 -84.87 11.49 65.25
CA ALA A 330 -83.65 10.86 65.77
C ALA A 330 -82.75 10.33 64.64
N THR A 331 -83.33 9.68 63.62
CA THR A 331 -82.56 9.24 62.44
C THR A 331 -82.02 10.41 61.63
N TYR A 332 -82.80 11.50 61.48
CA TYR A 332 -82.31 12.72 60.84
C TYR A 332 -81.11 13.32 61.58
N GLU A 333 -81.18 13.49 62.91
CA GLU A 333 -80.09 14.05 63.70
C GLU A 333 -78.83 13.19 63.67
N ASP A 334 -78.97 11.86 63.68
CA ASP A 334 -77.84 10.93 63.53
C ASP A 334 -77.21 11.02 62.13
N MET A 335 -78.01 11.03 61.07
CA MET A 335 -77.52 11.14 59.70
C MET A 335 -76.83 12.48 59.42
N VAL A 336 -77.33 13.59 60.00
CA VAL A 336 -76.66 14.89 59.92
C VAL A 336 -75.29 14.84 60.59
N LYS A 337 -75.19 14.30 61.81
CA LYS A 337 -73.90 14.16 62.51
C LYS A 337 -72.92 13.31 61.72
N GLN A 338 -73.39 12.21 61.12
CA GLN A 338 -72.57 11.34 60.31
C GLN A 338 -72.11 12.01 59.00
N ALA A 339 -72.95 12.84 58.37
CA ALA A 339 -72.58 13.61 57.19
C ALA A 339 -71.52 14.67 57.51
N GLU A 340 -71.67 15.38 58.64
CA GLU A 340 -70.68 16.36 59.12
C GLU A 340 -69.34 15.69 59.46
N ALA A 341 -69.36 14.52 60.10
CA ALA A 341 -68.16 13.74 60.39
C ALA A 341 -67.44 13.28 59.11
N ASP A 342 -68.19 12.80 58.11
CA ASP A 342 -67.62 12.41 56.81
C ASP A 342 -67.04 13.62 56.05
N ARG A 343 -67.69 14.79 56.10
CA ARG A 343 -67.12 16.02 55.54
C ARG A 343 -65.82 16.44 56.23
N ALA A 344 -65.78 16.37 57.56
CA ALA A 344 -64.57 16.69 58.31
C ALA A 344 -63.42 15.73 57.96
N ALA A 345 -63.73 14.42 57.84
CA ALA A 345 -62.76 13.41 57.41
C ALA A 345 -62.27 13.66 55.97
N ALA A 346 -63.17 14.03 55.05
CA ALA A 346 -62.82 14.37 53.66
C ALA A 346 -61.92 15.62 53.58
N GLN A 347 -62.19 16.64 54.40
CA GLN A 347 -61.34 17.83 54.48
C GLN A 347 -59.94 17.48 55.00
N GLN A 348 -59.85 16.63 56.03
CA GLN A 348 -58.57 16.20 56.58
C GLN A 348 -57.74 15.42 55.55
N SER A 349 -58.35 14.46 54.85
CA SER A 349 -57.67 13.71 53.79
C SER A 349 -57.31 14.57 52.58
N GLN A 350 -58.10 15.62 52.27
CA GLN A 350 -57.77 16.59 51.24
C GLN A 350 -56.55 17.43 51.61
N MET A 351 -56.46 17.92 52.86
CA MET A 351 -55.29 18.66 53.32
C MET A 351 -54.01 17.80 53.28
N GLU A 352 -54.13 16.51 53.61
CA GLU A 352 -53.03 15.55 53.48
C GLU A 352 -52.62 15.36 52.01
N ALA A 353 -53.57 15.20 51.10
CA ALA A 353 -53.30 15.11 49.67
C ALA A 353 -52.61 16.37 49.13
N ASP A 354 -53.06 17.56 49.52
CA ASP A 354 -52.45 18.83 49.09
C ASP A 354 -51.00 18.96 49.61
N HIS A 355 -50.75 18.55 50.85
CA HIS A 355 -49.41 18.53 51.42
C HIS A 355 -48.48 17.52 50.73
N LEU A 356 -48.98 16.32 50.40
CA LEU A 356 -48.23 15.33 49.62
C LEU A 356 -47.92 15.85 48.20
N GLN A 357 -48.87 16.55 47.57
CA GLN A 357 -48.68 17.18 46.26
C GLN A 357 -47.60 18.29 46.31
N GLN A 358 -47.59 19.12 47.36
CA GLN A 358 -46.55 20.13 47.56
C GLN A 358 -45.17 19.50 47.74
N LYS A 359 -45.06 18.44 48.56
CA LYS A 359 -43.82 17.68 48.73
C LYS A 359 -43.32 17.07 47.43
N LEU A 360 -44.21 16.47 46.64
CA LEU A 360 -43.87 15.93 45.32
C LEU A 360 -43.33 17.01 44.38
N THR A 361 -43.97 18.18 44.37
CA THR A 361 -43.55 19.32 43.54
C THR A 361 -42.17 19.83 43.96
N ALA A 362 -41.91 19.92 45.27
CA ALA A 362 -40.60 20.31 45.79
C ALA A 362 -39.50 19.30 45.40
N LEU A 363 -39.77 18.00 45.53
CA LEU A 363 -38.80 16.96 45.12
C LEU A 363 -38.57 16.95 43.60
N GLN A 364 -39.60 17.25 42.80
CA GLN A 364 -39.45 17.41 41.35
C GLN A 364 -38.52 18.55 40.97
N GLN A 365 -38.54 19.66 41.71
CA GLN A 365 -37.64 20.80 41.48
C GLN A 365 -36.19 20.50 41.90
N MET A 366 -35.97 19.51 42.77
CA MET A 366 -34.65 19.05 43.20
C MET A 366 -34.01 18.05 42.25
N LEU A 367 -34.76 17.53 41.26
CA LEU A 367 -34.18 16.64 40.24
C LEU A 367 -33.14 17.40 39.42
N VAL A 368 -31.94 16.84 39.37
CA VAL A 368 -30.88 17.38 38.52
C VAL A 368 -31.07 16.83 37.11
N THR A 369 -31.15 17.69 36.11
CA THR A 369 -31.09 17.29 34.69
C THR A 369 -29.68 17.53 34.18
N PRO A 370 -28.82 16.50 34.21
CA PRO A 370 -27.46 16.66 33.71
C PRO A 370 -27.47 16.93 32.21
N PRO A 371 -26.49 17.69 31.70
CA PRO A 371 -26.38 18.00 30.28
C PRO A 371 -26.20 16.72 29.46
N ALA A 372 -26.62 16.74 28.19
CA ALA A 372 -26.42 15.61 27.29
C ALA A 372 -24.93 15.26 27.18
N TRP A 373 -24.59 13.97 27.18
CA TRP A 373 -23.20 13.50 27.12
C TRP A 373 -22.42 14.13 25.97
N GLU A 374 -23.04 14.30 24.79
CA GLU A 374 -22.40 14.89 23.60
C GLU A 374 -21.92 16.34 23.82
N THR A 375 -22.48 17.04 24.82
CA THR A 375 -22.11 18.43 25.13
C THR A 375 -20.99 18.55 26.15
N THR A 376 -20.60 17.45 26.81
CA THR A 376 -19.55 17.46 27.82
C THR A 376 -18.16 17.65 27.22
N LYS A 377 -17.28 18.36 27.93
CA LYS A 377 -15.87 18.55 27.52
C LYS A 377 -15.15 17.21 27.35
N VAL A 378 -15.42 16.25 28.23
CA VAL A 378 -14.82 14.92 28.21
C VAL A 378 -15.15 14.17 26.91
N CYS A 379 -16.40 14.22 26.45
CA CYS A 379 -16.81 13.61 25.18
C CYS A 379 -16.06 14.25 23.99
N LYS A 380 -15.95 15.59 23.96
CA LYS A 380 -15.23 16.30 22.90
C LYS A 380 -13.73 15.95 22.87
N GLU A 381 -13.08 15.95 24.04
CA GLU A 381 -11.66 15.60 24.16
C GLU A 381 -11.37 14.14 23.75
N GLN A 382 -12.27 13.20 24.06
CA GLN A 382 -12.12 11.80 23.62
C GLN A 382 -12.38 11.65 22.12
N GLN A 383 -13.38 12.35 21.58
CA GLN A 383 -13.67 12.36 20.14
C GLN A 383 -12.48 12.93 19.34
N ASP A 384 -11.90 14.05 19.78
CA ASP A 384 -10.72 14.65 19.16
C ASP A 384 -9.53 13.68 19.13
N LYS A 385 -9.30 12.93 20.22
CA LYS A 385 -8.25 11.90 20.29
C LYS A 385 -8.50 10.75 19.31
N ILE A 386 -9.74 10.29 19.18
CA ILE A 386 -10.12 9.25 18.21
C ILE A 386 -9.90 9.74 16.78
N ASP A 387 -10.29 10.98 16.49
CA ASP A 387 -10.18 11.54 15.14
C ASP A 387 -8.72 11.81 14.75
N GLN A 388 -7.88 12.26 15.68
CA GLN A 388 -6.42 12.36 15.46
C GLN A 388 -5.77 10.98 15.20
N ALA A 389 -6.16 9.95 15.95
CA ALA A 389 -5.65 8.60 15.76
C ALA A 389 -6.09 8.01 14.42
N LYS A 390 -7.34 8.25 13.99
CA LYS A 390 -7.84 7.85 12.66
C LYS A 390 -7.17 8.59 11.52
N ALA A 391 -6.94 9.90 11.66
CA ALA A 391 -6.22 10.69 10.66
C ALA A 391 -4.77 10.20 10.49
N SER A 392 -4.11 9.86 11.60
CA SER A 392 -2.76 9.24 11.59
C SER A 392 -2.75 7.87 10.90
N LEU A 393 -3.84 7.10 11.04
CA LEU A 393 -4.00 5.80 10.40
C LEU A 393 -4.23 5.92 8.89
N GLN A 394 -5.05 6.89 8.47
CA GLN A 394 -5.28 7.20 7.05
C GLN A 394 -4.00 7.68 6.37
N SER A 395 -3.24 8.58 6.99
CA SER A 395 -1.98 9.08 6.42
C SER A 395 -0.91 7.98 6.28
N LEU A 396 -0.87 7.02 7.21
CA LEU A 396 -0.03 5.84 7.11
C LEU A 396 -0.47 4.89 5.98
N SER A 397 -1.78 4.73 5.77
CA SER A 397 -2.30 3.89 4.67
C SER A 397 -2.00 4.50 3.29
N THR A 398 -2.21 5.80 3.12
CA THR A 398 -1.94 6.49 1.84
C THR A 398 -0.45 6.59 1.55
N ALA A 399 0.40 6.73 2.57
CA ALA A 399 1.86 6.68 2.41
C ALA A 399 2.37 5.28 2.05
N ALA A 400 1.73 4.22 2.56
CA ALA A 400 2.06 2.84 2.20
C ALA A 400 1.65 2.52 0.75
N ASP A 401 0.46 2.97 0.32
CA ASP A 401 -0.05 2.76 -1.04
C ASP A 401 0.72 3.56 -2.10
N ALA A 402 1.31 4.71 -1.75
CA ALA A 402 2.12 5.52 -2.66
C ALA A 402 3.56 5.00 -2.87
N GLN A 403 4.00 4.01 -2.10
CA GLN A 403 5.34 3.40 -2.19
C GLN A 403 5.34 2.02 -2.88
N VAL A 404 4.16 1.49 -3.23
CA VAL A 404 3.96 0.32 -4.09
C VAL A 404 3.81 0.79 -5.53
#